data_AF-A0AA88XWX8-F1
#
_entry.id   AF-A0AA88XWX8-F1
#
_cell.length_a   1.000
_cell.length_b   1.000
_cell.length_c   1.000
_cell.angle_alpha   90.00
_cell.angle_beta   90.00
_cell.angle_gamma   90.00
#
_symmetry.space_group_name_H-M   'P 1'
#
loop_
_entity.id
_entity.type
_entity.pdbx_description
1 polymer ?
#
loop_
_entity_poly.entity_id
_entity_poly.type
_entity_poly.pdbx_seq_one_letter_code
_entity_poly.pdbx_strand_id
1 'polypeptide(L)'
;MASKQKKASMKKDVSEKSPRPSTGNRAHPPSSKQLLKESAAKIEQLTNENEEMVQKIDSLSRENKDLRKNLDSLATTLLEDAQIKGYGFPRDNISINDLAIEDLLDIVNFLAHRRDKKKNGPVENRIEELETRITHLNMELAKMLKTRLRLESGLEDILESHNLDTAKTKARFMLYEAEGSKLFTFLEAEADEEYCQETTPTNEITDPVTITTTSKGRDICQQTQEIIKEYKTFNLKPVTAEKLPGETHVKCMDEDLKKYLIHELSLYKANGADWRLLGERVGIPAETIQQWKKWRVDYPMEYVFQTWSQSAGASMRMLHRHLVSPQLRCILLAKRVSDFYHVD
;
A
#
# COMPACT_ATOMS: atom_id res chain seq x y z
N MET A 1 37.96 -17.97 53.01
CA MET A 1 38.12 -16.56 53.46
C MET A 1 36.73 -15.98 53.66
N ALA A 2 36.44 -15.52 54.88
CA ALA A 2 35.12 -15.03 55.30
C ALA A 2 35.17 -13.52 55.55
N SER A 3 34.16 -12.77 55.11
CA SER A 3 33.81 -11.43 55.64
C SER A 3 32.44 -11.02 55.07
N LYS A 4 31.33 -11.21 55.80
CA LYS A 4 30.73 -10.37 56.85
C LYS A 4 29.86 -9.21 56.33
N GLN A 5 28.60 -9.29 56.75
CA GLN A 5 27.52 -8.30 56.66
C GLN A 5 27.91 -6.96 57.30
N LYS A 6 27.48 -5.85 56.68
CA LYS A 6 27.46 -4.51 57.30
C LYS A 6 26.07 -4.21 57.87
N LYS A 7 25.99 -4.14 59.20
CA LYS A 7 24.99 -3.37 59.95
C LYS A 7 25.38 -1.90 59.89
N ALA A 8 24.44 -0.99 59.64
CA ALA A 8 24.63 0.44 59.86
C ALA A 8 23.75 0.90 61.03
N SER A 9 24.40 1.53 62.00
CA SER A 9 23.86 2.07 63.24
C SER A 9 23.45 3.54 63.09
N MET A 10 22.40 3.91 63.81
CA MET A 10 22.15 5.17 64.54
C MET A 10 22.59 6.51 63.92
N LYS A 11 21.62 7.43 63.80
CA LYS A 11 21.81 8.81 64.28
C LYS A 11 20.63 9.23 65.16
N LYS A 12 21.02 9.73 66.33
CA LYS A 12 20.23 10.24 67.44
C LYS A 12 20.56 11.73 67.45
N ASP A 13 19.64 12.58 67.03
CA ASP A 13 19.81 14.03 67.17
C ASP A 13 18.88 14.57 68.26
N VAL A 14 19.49 15.48 69.01
CA VAL A 14 19.17 15.95 70.34
C VAL A 14 18.77 17.41 70.24
N SER A 15 17.71 17.77 70.98
CA SER A 15 17.45 19.08 71.58
C SER A 15 17.18 20.27 70.65
N GLU A 16 15.99 20.84 70.78
CA GLU A 16 15.88 22.29 70.94
C GLU A 16 14.73 22.68 71.90
N LYS A 17 15.18 23.21 73.05
CA LYS A 17 14.65 24.30 73.89
C LYS A 17 13.14 24.41 74.17
N SER A 18 12.80 24.13 75.43
CA SER A 18 11.64 24.66 76.14
C SER A 18 11.76 26.17 76.45
N PRO A 19 10.63 26.88 76.60
CA PRO A 19 10.49 27.96 77.58
C PRO A 19 9.74 27.47 78.83
N ARG A 20 10.16 27.99 79.98
CA ARG A 20 9.63 27.70 81.34
C ARG A 20 8.17 28.17 81.52
N PRO A 21 7.43 27.60 82.48
CA PRO A 21 5.99 27.76 82.65
C PRO A 21 5.64 28.97 83.53
N SER A 22 4.51 29.62 83.24
CA SER A 22 3.85 30.52 84.19
C SER A 22 2.93 29.70 85.09
N THR A 23 3.07 29.92 86.39
CA THR A 23 2.28 29.38 87.49
C THR A 23 0.77 29.57 87.36
N GLY A 24 0.02 28.55 87.76
CA GLY A 24 -1.34 28.73 88.27
C GLY A 24 -2.36 27.72 87.76
N ASN A 25 -2.44 26.56 88.41
CA ASN A 25 -3.68 26.07 89.04
C ASN A 25 -3.49 24.68 89.63
N ARG A 26 -3.81 24.57 90.92
CA ARG A 26 -3.97 23.29 91.63
C ARG A 26 -5.08 22.50 90.92
N ALA A 27 -4.71 21.42 90.26
CA ALA A 27 -5.63 20.34 89.93
C ALA A 27 -5.20 19.09 90.71
N HIS A 28 -6.18 18.45 91.36
CA HIS A 28 -6.01 17.23 92.12
C HIS A 28 -5.29 16.13 91.32
N PRO A 29 -4.51 15.24 91.97
CA PRO A 29 -3.97 14.08 91.28
C PRO A 29 -5.14 13.22 90.78
N PRO A 30 -5.17 12.81 89.50
CA PRO A 30 -6.24 11.96 89.01
C PRO A 30 -6.14 10.62 89.74
N SER A 31 -7.29 10.14 90.20
CA SER A 31 -7.45 8.83 90.82
C SER A 31 -6.81 7.76 89.93
N SER A 32 -6.09 6.80 90.51
CA SER A 32 -5.46 5.67 89.79
C SER A 32 -6.44 4.93 88.86
N LYS A 33 -7.75 4.97 89.14
CA LYS A 33 -8.82 4.42 88.28
C LYS A 33 -9.02 5.19 86.97
N GLN A 34 -8.64 6.46 86.91
CA GLN A 34 -8.81 7.35 85.76
C GLN A 34 -7.67 7.16 84.76
N LEU A 35 -6.42 7.02 85.23
CA LEU A 35 -5.27 6.63 84.41
C LEU A 35 -5.42 5.23 83.79
N LEU A 36 -5.99 4.27 84.53
CA LEU A 36 -6.28 2.93 84.01
C LEU A 36 -7.35 2.94 82.91
N LYS A 37 -8.35 3.82 83.01
CA LYS A 37 -9.37 4.00 81.96
C LYS A 37 -8.80 4.66 80.71
N GLU A 38 -7.97 5.69 80.87
CA GLU A 38 -7.29 6.34 79.74
C GLU A 38 -6.30 5.39 79.04
N SER A 39 -5.57 4.57 79.81
CA SER A 39 -4.70 3.54 79.22
C SER A 39 -5.49 2.45 78.51
N ALA A 40 -6.63 2.02 79.06
CA ALA A 40 -7.48 1.01 78.43
C ALA A 40 -8.09 1.52 77.12
N ALA A 41 -8.61 2.75 77.10
CA ALA A 41 -9.14 3.37 75.89
C ALA A 41 -8.05 3.56 74.82
N LYS A 42 -6.81 3.89 75.22
CA LYS A 42 -5.69 4.01 74.29
C LYS A 42 -5.20 2.67 73.76
N ILE A 43 -5.25 1.62 74.58
CA ILE A 43 -4.97 0.25 74.13
C ILE A 43 -6.03 -0.19 73.12
N GLU A 44 -7.31 0.07 73.40
CA GLU A 44 -8.43 -0.24 72.50
C GLU A 44 -8.32 0.51 71.16
N GLN A 45 -7.91 1.78 71.19
CA GLN A 45 -7.65 2.56 69.98
C GLN A 45 -6.49 1.96 69.17
N LEU A 46 -5.37 1.62 69.82
CA LEU A 46 -4.21 1.02 69.15
C LEU A 46 -4.49 -0.39 68.62
N THR A 47 -5.36 -1.16 69.27
CA THR A 47 -5.81 -2.46 68.75
C THR A 47 -6.68 -2.28 67.52
N ASN A 48 -7.60 -1.31 67.52
CA ASN A 48 -8.42 -1.03 66.34
C ASN A 48 -7.58 -0.51 65.16
N GLU A 49 -6.62 0.39 65.40
CA GLU A 49 -5.69 0.86 64.36
C GLU A 49 -4.81 -0.27 63.82
N ASN A 50 -4.34 -1.18 64.68
CA ASN A 50 -3.60 -2.36 64.22
C ASN A 50 -4.47 -3.30 63.39
N GLU A 51 -5.72 -3.55 63.80
CA GLU A 51 -6.65 -4.38 63.03
C GLU A 51 -6.95 -3.76 61.66
N GLU A 52 -7.16 -2.44 61.59
CA GLU A 52 -7.35 -1.71 60.34
C GLU A 52 -6.10 -1.80 59.43
N MET A 53 -4.91 -1.64 60.01
CA MET A 53 -3.66 -1.77 59.27
C MET A 53 -3.42 -3.20 58.77
N VAL A 54 -3.77 -4.22 59.56
CA VAL A 54 -3.69 -5.63 59.12
C VAL A 54 -4.66 -5.88 57.98
N GLN A 55 -5.90 -5.41 58.07
CA GLN A 55 -6.88 -5.51 56.97
C GLN A 55 -6.38 -4.82 55.70
N LYS A 56 -5.71 -3.66 55.84
CA LYS A 56 -5.14 -2.93 54.71
C LYS A 56 -3.92 -3.61 54.10
N ILE A 57 -3.07 -4.24 54.91
CA ILE A 57 -1.97 -5.08 54.41
C ILE A 57 -2.52 -6.28 53.65
N ASP A 58 -3.56 -6.93 54.17
CA ASP A 58 -4.19 -8.07 53.52
C ASP A 58 -4.86 -7.68 52.20
N SER A 59 -5.53 -6.52 52.14
CA SER A 59 -6.13 -6.03 50.90
C SER A 59 -5.07 -5.70 49.83
N LEU A 60 -4.02 -4.95 50.19
CA LEU A 60 -2.91 -4.61 49.29
C LEU A 60 -2.10 -5.84 48.87
N SER A 61 -1.99 -6.85 49.72
CA SER A 61 -1.34 -8.12 49.40
C SER A 61 -2.14 -8.93 48.37
N ARG A 62 -3.46 -8.98 48.51
CA ARG A 62 -4.36 -9.59 47.50
C ARG A 62 -4.30 -8.85 46.18
N GLU A 63 -4.40 -7.52 46.21
CA GLU A 63 -4.31 -6.68 45.00
C GLU A 63 -2.98 -6.87 44.27
N ASN A 64 -1.85 -6.89 45.00
CA ASN A 64 -0.55 -7.19 44.41
C ASN A 64 -0.49 -8.59 43.78
N LYS A 65 -1.11 -9.59 44.40
CA LYS A 65 -1.16 -10.94 43.87
C LYS A 65 -1.96 -11.00 42.56
N ASP A 66 -3.06 -10.27 42.48
CA ASP A 66 -3.90 -10.22 41.27
C ASP A 66 -3.22 -9.42 40.15
N LEU A 67 -2.57 -8.30 40.48
CA LEU A 67 -1.76 -7.54 39.52
C LEU A 67 -0.61 -8.38 38.95
N ARG A 68 0.06 -9.19 39.77
CA ARG A 68 1.10 -10.12 39.29
C ARG A 68 0.54 -11.16 38.33
N LYS A 69 -0.60 -11.78 38.65
CA LYS A 69 -1.25 -12.72 37.72
C LYS A 69 -1.64 -12.07 36.39
N ASN A 70 -2.14 -10.84 36.42
CA ASN A 70 -2.51 -10.09 35.22
C ASN A 70 -1.28 -9.72 34.40
N LEU A 71 -0.17 -9.39 35.06
CA LEU A 71 1.10 -9.15 34.38
C LEU A 71 1.63 -10.44 33.73
N ASP A 72 1.58 -11.56 34.44
CA ASP A 72 2.02 -12.86 33.92
C ASP A 72 1.18 -13.27 32.68
N SER A 73 -0.14 -13.11 32.73
CA SER A 73 -1.02 -13.44 31.60
C SER A 73 -0.85 -12.49 30.42
N LEU A 74 -0.58 -11.20 30.68
CA LEU A 74 -0.28 -10.24 29.63
C LEU A 74 1.07 -10.54 28.96
N ALA A 75 2.09 -10.87 29.76
CA ALA A 75 3.42 -11.20 29.28
C ALA A 75 3.42 -12.51 28.46
N THR A 76 2.69 -13.56 28.89
CA THR A 76 2.52 -14.79 28.11
C THR A 76 1.89 -14.49 26.76
N THR A 77 0.80 -13.72 26.75
CA THR A 77 0.05 -13.40 25.53
C THR A 77 0.91 -12.59 24.56
N LEU A 78 1.64 -11.58 25.06
CA LEU A 78 2.58 -10.77 24.27
C LEU A 78 3.69 -11.62 23.67
N LEU A 79 4.25 -12.55 24.44
CA LEU A 79 5.34 -13.41 24.00
C LEU A 79 4.88 -14.39 22.91
N GLU A 80 3.72 -15.04 23.11
CA GLU A 80 3.11 -15.91 22.11
C GLU A 80 2.82 -15.15 20.81
N ASP A 81 2.23 -13.96 20.90
CA ASP A 81 1.93 -13.13 19.73
C ASP A 81 3.21 -12.70 19.00
N ALA A 82 4.26 -12.34 19.74
CA ALA A 82 5.56 -11.98 19.18
C ALA A 82 6.23 -13.16 18.47
N GLN A 83 6.21 -14.35 19.07
CA GLN A 83 6.75 -15.59 18.48
C GLN A 83 6.00 -15.98 17.20
N ILE A 84 4.67 -16.00 17.23
CA ILE A 84 3.82 -16.24 16.04
C ILE A 84 4.17 -15.25 14.93
N LYS A 85 4.43 -13.99 15.31
CA LYS A 85 4.78 -12.92 14.38
C LYS A 85 6.26 -12.95 13.97
N GLY A 86 7.06 -13.91 14.42
CA GLY A 86 8.44 -14.11 13.98
C GLY A 86 9.43 -13.13 14.61
N TYR A 87 9.15 -12.65 15.83
CA TYR A 87 10.14 -11.95 16.65
C TYR A 87 11.22 -12.94 17.07
N GLY A 88 12.46 -12.72 16.63
CA GLY A 88 13.60 -13.53 17.00
C GLY A 88 14.12 -13.10 18.37
N PHE A 89 13.89 -13.92 19.40
CA PHE A 89 14.46 -13.66 20.71
C PHE A 89 15.99 -13.82 20.67
N PRO A 90 16.76 -12.89 21.24
CA PRO A 90 18.22 -12.99 21.29
C PRO A 90 18.73 -14.09 22.24
N ARG A 91 17.86 -14.75 23.01
CA ARG A 91 18.21 -15.90 23.87
C ARG A 91 17.16 -16.99 23.75
N ASP A 92 17.60 -18.22 23.57
CA ASP A 92 16.72 -19.39 23.56
C ASP A 92 16.20 -19.67 24.98
N ASN A 93 14.88 -19.84 25.12
CA ASN A 93 14.17 -20.20 26.36
C ASN A 93 14.30 -19.21 27.54
N ILE A 94 13.85 -17.96 27.37
CA ILE A 94 13.65 -17.03 28.49
C ILE A 94 12.33 -17.37 29.21
N SER A 95 12.42 -17.63 30.51
CA SER A 95 11.24 -17.73 31.39
C SER A 95 10.58 -16.36 31.53
N ILE A 96 9.25 -16.28 31.48
CA ILE A 96 8.47 -15.02 31.54
C ILE A 96 8.82 -14.17 32.77
N ASN A 97 9.19 -14.82 33.88
CA ASN A 97 9.57 -14.17 35.13
C ASN A 97 10.95 -13.48 35.08
N ASP A 98 11.76 -13.78 34.07
CA ASP A 98 13.12 -13.26 33.89
C ASP A 98 13.20 -12.23 32.76
N LEU A 99 12.08 -11.88 32.11
CA LEU A 99 12.06 -10.81 31.11
C LEU A 99 12.26 -9.45 31.79
N ALA A 100 13.26 -8.72 31.30
CA ALA A 100 13.42 -7.32 31.69
C ALA A 100 12.27 -6.49 31.10
N ILE A 101 11.94 -5.36 31.74
CA ILE A 101 10.88 -4.46 31.25
C ILE A 101 11.27 -3.91 29.87
N GLU A 102 12.56 -3.71 29.63
CA GLU A 102 13.14 -3.29 28.37
C GLU A 102 12.83 -4.28 27.24
N ASP A 103 12.94 -5.58 27.50
CA ASP A 103 12.62 -6.63 26.51
C ASP A 103 11.12 -6.64 26.16
N LEU A 104 10.25 -6.40 27.16
CA LEU A 104 8.81 -6.27 26.94
C LEU A 104 8.47 -5.03 26.11
N LEU A 105 9.15 -3.91 26.36
CA LEU A 105 8.97 -2.69 25.57
C LEU A 105 9.44 -2.88 24.14
N ASP A 106 10.52 -3.63 23.90
CA ASP A 106 11.00 -3.95 22.56
C ASP A 106 10.02 -4.86 21.80
N ILE A 107 9.42 -5.84 22.48
CA ILE A 107 8.35 -6.68 21.93
C ILE A 107 7.13 -5.83 21.57
N VAL A 108 6.67 -4.97 22.48
CA VAL A 108 5.53 -4.08 22.24
C VAL A 108 5.85 -3.13 21.09
N ASN A 109 7.05 -2.58 21.03
CA ASN A 109 7.48 -1.73 19.91
C ASN A 109 7.54 -2.51 18.60
N PHE A 110 8.03 -3.74 18.59
CA PHE A 110 8.00 -4.61 17.42
C PHE A 110 6.57 -4.88 16.96
N LEU A 111 5.66 -5.22 17.88
CA LEU A 111 4.26 -5.49 17.56
C LEU A 111 3.52 -4.22 17.10
N ALA A 112 3.81 -3.06 17.69
CA ALA A 112 3.19 -1.78 17.35
C ALA A 112 3.73 -1.16 16.06
N HIS A 113 5.03 -1.31 15.77
CA HIS A 113 5.72 -0.68 14.65
C HIS A 113 5.99 -1.61 13.48
N ARG A 114 5.64 -2.90 13.58
CA ARG A 114 5.48 -3.74 12.41
C ARG A 114 4.25 -3.27 11.65
N ARG A 115 4.42 -2.17 10.90
CA ARG A 115 3.62 -1.85 9.73
C ARG A 115 3.45 -3.15 8.98
N ASP A 116 2.21 -3.57 8.83
CA ASP A 116 1.79 -4.71 8.04
C ASP A 116 2.71 -4.90 6.83
N LYS A 117 3.76 -5.73 6.96
CA LYS A 117 4.33 -6.44 5.82
C LYS A 117 3.38 -7.59 5.50
N LYS A 118 2.08 -7.29 5.38
CA LYS A 118 1.14 -8.14 4.70
C LYS A 118 1.61 -8.14 3.25
N LYS A 119 2.07 -9.30 2.79
CA LYS A 119 2.36 -9.57 1.37
C LYS A 119 1.15 -9.38 0.44
N ASN A 120 0.00 -9.00 0.98
CA ASN A 120 -1.18 -8.57 0.24
C ASN A 120 -1.32 -7.07 0.49
N GLY A 121 -1.18 -6.26 -0.55
CA GLY A 121 -1.58 -4.85 -0.48
C GLY A 121 -3.05 -4.72 -0.03
N PRO A 122 -3.53 -3.48 0.23
CA PRO A 122 -4.95 -3.23 0.44
C PRO A 122 -5.78 -4.00 -0.59
N VAL A 123 -6.89 -4.61 -0.17
CA VAL A 123 -7.71 -5.52 -1.01
C VAL A 123 -8.02 -4.86 -2.37
N GLU A 124 -8.13 -3.55 -2.39
CA GLU A 124 -8.26 -2.68 -3.55
C GLU A 124 -7.14 -2.88 -4.59
N ASN A 125 -5.87 -2.99 -4.18
CA ASN A 125 -4.74 -3.25 -5.08
C ASN A 125 -4.82 -4.67 -5.68
N ARG A 126 -5.27 -5.65 -4.90
CA ARG A 126 -5.43 -7.03 -5.40
C ARG A 126 -6.62 -7.12 -6.36
N ILE A 127 -7.71 -6.44 -6.06
CA ILE A 127 -8.85 -6.31 -6.98
C ILE A 127 -8.36 -5.66 -8.27
N GLU A 128 -7.65 -4.54 -8.21
CA GLU A 128 -7.09 -3.84 -9.37
C GLU A 128 -6.14 -4.72 -10.21
N GLU A 129 -5.25 -5.49 -9.56
CA GLU A 129 -4.39 -6.47 -10.25
C GLU A 129 -5.22 -7.52 -10.99
N LEU A 130 -6.25 -8.08 -10.33
CA LEU A 130 -7.12 -9.07 -10.97
C LEU A 130 -7.88 -8.47 -12.15
N GLU A 131 -8.32 -7.22 -12.03
CA GLU A 131 -9.02 -6.53 -13.11
C GLU A 131 -8.14 -6.20 -14.29
N THR A 132 -6.92 -5.70 -14.05
CA THR A 132 -5.96 -5.44 -15.11
C THR A 132 -5.62 -6.74 -15.85
N ARG A 133 -5.46 -7.84 -15.12
CA ARG A 133 -5.31 -9.17 -15.72
C ARG A 133 -6.53 -9.61 -16.52
N ILE A 134 -7.75 -9.36 -16.04
CA ILE A 134 -8.98 -9.64 -16.81
C ILE A 134 -9.00 -8.82 -18.11
N THR A 135 -8.63 -7.54 -18.05
CA THR A 135 -8.56 -6.68 -19.24
C THR A 135 -7.51 -7.16 -20.23
N HIS A 136 -6.33 -7.58 -19.76
CA HIS A 136 -5.30 -8.23 -20.58
C HIS A 136 -5.81 -9.50 -21.25
N LEU A 137 -6.38 -10.42 -20.48
CA LEU A 137 -6.94 -11.67 -21.00
C LEU A 137 -8.07 -11.43 -22.00
N ASN A 138 -8.93 -10.45 -21.76
CA ASN A 138 -10.00 -10.08 -22.71
C ASN A 138 -9.42 -9.52 -24.01
N MET A 139 -8.31 -8.79 -23.96
CA MET A 139 -7.67 -8.30 -25.18
C MET A 139 -6.92 -9.41 -25.93
N GLU A 140 -6.28 -10.33 -25.23
CA GLU A 140 -5.70 -11.54 -25.84
C GLU A 140 -6.79 -12.40 -26.49
N LEU A 141 -7.92 -12.59 -25.81
CA LEU A 141 -9.08 -13.27 -26.36
C LEU A 141 -9.62 -12.55 -27.60
N ALA A 142 -9.72 -11.22 -27.59
CA ALA A 142 -10.14 -10.44 -28.76
C ALA A 142 -9.17 -10.62 -29.95
N LYS A 143 -7.86 -10.66 -29.69
CA LYS A 143 -6.84 -10.96 -30.71
C LYS A 143 -7.01 -12.38 -31.27
N MET A 144 -7.26 -13.36 -30.40
CA MET A 144 -7.55 -14.75 -30.80
C MET A 144 -8.83 -14.87 -31.63
N LEU A 145 -9.90 -14.22 -31.22
CA LEU A 145 -11.16 -14.25 -31.97
C LEU A 145 -11.02 -13.57 -33.34
N LYS A 146 -10.28 -12.46 -33.42
CA LYS A 146 -10.01 -11.78 -34.69
C LYS A 146 -9.17 -12.63 -35.64
N THR A 147 -8.14 -13.30 -35.12
CA THR A 147 -7.32 -14.22 -35.92
C THR A 147 -8.13 -15.43 -36.37
N ARG A 148 -8.94 -16.03 -35.48
CA ARG A 148 -9.88 -17.09 -35.84
C ARG A 148 -10.83 -16.68 -36.96
N LEU A 149 -11.53 -15.53 -36.84
CA LEU A 149 -12.47 -15.06 -37.86
C LEU A 149 -11.79 -14.80 -39.21
N ARG A 150 -10.56 -14.28 -39.19
CA ARG A 150 -9.77 -14.12 -40.42
C ARG A 150 -9.40 -15.46 -41.05
N LEU A 151 -9.02 -16.45 -40.24
CA LEU A 151 -8.75 -17.79 -40.72
C LEU A 151 -10.00 -18.46 -41.30
N GLU A 152 -11.15 -18.32 -40.63
CA GLU A 152 -12.43 -18.83 -41.13
C GLU A 152 -12.81 -18.18 -42.47
N SER A 153 -12.72 -16.85 -42.57
CA SER A 153 -12.97 -16.12 -43.82
C SER A 153 -11.99 -16.50 -44.94
N GLY A 154 -10.69 -16.66 -44.62
CA GLY A 154 -9.70 -17.07 -45.61
C GLY A 154 -9.88 -18.51 -46.07
N LEU A 155 -10.33 -19.41 -45.19
CA LEU A 155 -10.69 -20.78 -45.56
C LEU A 155 -11.90 -20.81 -46.49
N GLU A 156 -12.91 -19.98 -46.22
CA GLU A 156 -14.07 -19.79 -47.10
C GLU A 156 -13.63 -19.27 -48.48
N ASP A 157 -12.75 -18.27 -48.53
CA ASP A 157 -12.17 -17.74 -49.77
C ASP A 157 -11.38 -18.79 -50.58
N ILE A 158 -10.74 -19.75 -49.90
CA ILE A 158 -10.05 -20.88 -50.54
C ILE A 158 -11.07 -21.89 -51.07
N LEU A 159 -12.12 -22.16 -50.31
CA LEU A 159 -13.21 -23.06 -50.69
C LEU A 159 -13.95 -22.56 -51.94
N GLU A 160 -14.12 -21.24 -52.06
CA GLU A 160 -14.73 -20.58 -53.23
C GLU A 160 -13.76 -20.43 -54.42
N SER A 161 -12.49 -20.77 -54.28
CA SER A 161 -11.51 -20.57 -55.34
C SER A 161 -11.69 -21.61 -56.47
N HIS A 162 -11.95 -21.12 -57.68
CA HIS A 162 -12.15 -21.98 -58.86
C HIS A 162 -10.87 -22.57 -59.47
N ASN A 163 -9.69 -22.14 -59.02
CA ASN A 163 -8.39 -22.62 -59.53
C ASN A 163 -7.48 -23.03 -58.38
N LEU A 164 -6.81 -24.18 -58.55
CA LEU A 164 -5.86 -24.74 -57.60
C LEU A 164 -4.69 -23.79 -57.30
N ASP A 165 -4.20 -23.06 -58.30
CA ASP A 165 -3.09 -22.12 -58.08
C ASP A 165 -3.50 -20.90 -57.25
N THR A 166 -4.74 -20.43 -57.44
CA THR A 166 -5.32 -19.35 -56.62
C THR A 166 -5.54 -19.82 -55.19
N ALA A 167 -6.08 -21.02 -55.01
CA ALA A 167 -6.26 -21.65 -53.69
C ALA A 167 -4.92 -21.82 -52.95
N LYS A 168 -3.88 -22.33 -53.63
CA LYS A 168 -2.53 -22.45 -53.06
C LYS A 168 -1.93 -21.10 -52.66
N THR A 169 -2.14 -20.06 -53.48
CA THR A 169 -1.62 -18.72 -53.18
C THR A 169 -2.30 -18.12 -51.96
N LYS A 170 -3.63 -18.24 -51.86
CA LYS A 170 -4.40 -17.81 -50.68
C LYS A 170 -4.00 -18.57 -49.42
N ALA A 171 -3.82 -19.90 -49.52
CA ALA A 171 -3.37 -20.74 -48.41
C ALA A 171 -1.98 -20.34 -47.89
N ARG A 172 -1.03 -20.05 -48.78
CA ARG A 172 0.31 -19.58 -48.41
C ARG A 172 0.28 -18.21 -47.73
N PHE A 173 -0.58 -17.31 -48.22
CA PHE A 173 -0.74 -15.98 -47.61
C PHE A 173 -1.34 -16.09 -46.20
N MET A 174 -2.36 -16.93 -46.02
CA MET A 174 -2.93 -17.20 -44.69
C MET A 174 -1.92 -17.82 -43.72
N LEU A 175 -1.08 -18.75 -44.19
CA LEU A 175 -0.03 -19.36 -43.37
C LEU A 175 0.96 -18.29 -42.88
N TYR A 176 1.41 -17.41 -43.77
CA TYR A 176 2.29 -16.30 -43.42
C TYR A 176 1.64 -15.32 -42.40
N GLU A 177 0.37 -15.00 -42.58
CA GLU A 177 -0.36 -14.16 -41.62
C GLU A 177 -0.55 -14.83 -40.25
N ALA A 178 -0.73 -16.15 -40.22
CA ALA A 178 -0.86 -16.93 -39.00
C ALA A 178 0.48 -17.04 -38.24
N GLU A 179 1.59 -17.31 -38.94
CA GLU A 179 2.94 -17.38 -38.39
C GLU A 179 3.45 -16.03 -37.89
N GLY A 180 3.12 -14.93 -38.59
CA GLY A 180 3.43 -13.57 -38.14
C GLY A 180 2.68 -13.15 -36.87
N SER A 181 1.56 -13.81 -36.57
CA SER A 181 0.79 -13.63 -35.35
C SER A 181 1.26 -14.65 -34.32
N LYS A 182 2.34 -14.34 -33.58
CA LYS A 182 3.05 -15.16 -32.57
C LYS A 182 2.21 -15.98 -31.55
N LEU A 183 0.89 -15.88 -31.57
CA LEU A 183 -0.10 -16.66 -30.83
C LEU A 183 0.01 -18.18 -31.01
N PHE A 184 0.60 -18.68 -32.10
CA PHE A 184 0.73 -20.13 -32.38
C PHE A 184 2.16 -20.70 -32.24
N THR A 185 3.13 -19.93 -31.75
CA THR A 185 4.54 -20.37 -31.65
C THR A 185 4.84 -21.28 -30.43
N PHE A 186 3.91 -22.16 -30.06
CA PHE A 186 4.08 -23.09 -28.92
C PHE A 186 4.27 -24.57 -29.30
N LEU A 187 4.47 -24.91 -30.58
CA LEU A 187 4.59 -26.32 -30.99
C LEU A 187 5.82 -26.70 -31.84
N GLU A 188 6.68 -25.75 -32.20
CA GLU A 188 7.90 -26.06 -32.98
C GLU A 188 9.12 -25.43 -32.30
N ALA A 189 9.45 -25.93 -31.12
CA ALA A 189 10.73 -25.71 -30.47
C ALA A 189 11.37 -27.06 -30.16
N GLU A 190 11.42 -27.95 -31.16
CA GLU A 190 12.18 -29.21 -31.12
C GLU A 190 12.20 -29.84 -32.52
N ALA A 191 12.85 -29.19 -33.49
CA ALA A 191 13.44 -29.87 -34.64
C ALA A 191 14.37 -28.91 -35.40
N ASP A 192 15.63 -29.31 -35.41
CA ASP A 192 16.61 -29.12 -36.47
C ASP A 192 17.42 -27.81 -36.49
N GLU A 193 18.63 -27.98 -35.96
CA GLU A 193 19.85 -27.28 -36.28
C GLU A 193 20.13 -27.22 -37.79
N GLU A 194 21.04 -26.31 -38.15
CA GLU A 194 21.95 -26.38 -39.32
C GLU A 194 21.50 -25.64 -40.60
N TYR A 195 21.84 -24.33 -40.72
CA TYR A 195 22.83 -23.83 -41.70
C TYR A 195 23.06 -22.29 -41.61
N CYS A 196 24.33 -21.91 -41.43
CA CYS A 196 25.14 -20.79 -42.00
C CYS A 196 24.48 -19.47 -42.48
N GLN A 197 25.09 -18.28 -42.47
CA GLN A 197 26.27 -17.62 -41.86
C GLN A 197 26.20 -16.15 -42.37
N GLU A 198 26.84 -15.21 -41.67
CA GLU A 198 27.33 -13.90 -42.17
C GLU A 198 26.25 -12.83 -42.54
N THR A 199 26.29 -11.57 -42.11
CA THR A 199 27.42 -10.67 -41.82
C THR A 199 27.06 -9.66 -40.71
N THR A 200 27.96 -9.48 -39.75
CA THR A 200 28.12 -8.23 -39.00
C THR A 200 28.57 -7.10 -39.95
N PRO A 201 28.34 -5.84 -39.56
CA PRO A 201 29.53 -5.01 -39.41
C PRO A 201 29.58 -4.30 -38.06
N THR A 202 30.70 -4.56 -37.39
CA THR A 202 31.29 -3.80 -36.30
C THR A 202 31.56 -2.36 -36.76
N ASN A 203 31.23 -1.38 -35.93
CA ASN A 203 32.03 -0.16 -35.77
C ASN A 203 31.84 0.33 -34.35
N GLU A 204 32.80 -0.05 -33.50
CA GLU A 204 33.16 0.68 -32.29
C GLU A 204 33.83 2.00 -32.70
N ILE A 205 33.52 3.09 -32.00
CA ILE A 205 34.48 4.10 -31.50
C ILE A 205 33.78 4.86 -30.35
N THR A 206 34.24 4.54 -29.14
CA THR A 206 34.54 5.41 -27.99
C THR A 206 34.29 6.93 -28.13
N ASP A 207 33.43 7.52 -27.28
CA ASP A 207 33.85 8.17 -26.02
C ASP A 207 32.68 8.85 -25.26
N PRO A 208 32.81 9.05 -23.93
CA PRO A 208 31.74 9.48 -23.03
C PRO A 208 31.68 11.01 -22.88
N VAL A 209 30.58 11.63 -23.29
CA VAL A 209 30.35 13.05 -22.99
C VAL A 209 29.80 13.19 -21.57
N THR A 210 30.71 13.54 -20.67
CA THR A 210 30.43 14.24 -19.42
C THR A 210 29.71 15.56 -19.75
N ILE A 211 28.47 15.73 -19.29
CA ILE A 211 27.85 17.06 -19.20
C ILE A 211 27.85 17.46 -17.72
N THR A 212 28.88 18.24 -17.43
CA THR A 212 29.03 19.15 -16.30
C THR A 212 27.74 19.93 -16.00
N THR A 213 27.42 19.97 -14.72
CA THR A 213 26.65 21.01 -14.05
C THR A 213 27.14 22.40 -14.44
N THR A 214 26.33 23.14 -15.20
CA THR A 214 26.41 24.60 -15.24
C THR A 214 25.03 25.19 -14.99
N SER A 215 24.96 25.85 -13.85
CA SER A 215 23.92 26.78 -13.42
C SER A 215 23.53 27.79 -14.50
N LYS A 216 22.28 27.77 -14.94
CA LYS A 216 21.48 28.98 -15.23
C LYS A 216 20.04 28.71 -14.81
N GLY A 217 19.80 28.91 -13.52
CA GLY A 217 18.46 29.07 -12.97
C GLY A 217 17.94 30.46 -13.32
N ARG A 218 16.95 30.47 -14.20
CA ARG A 218 15.84 31.43 -14.36
C ARG A 218 15.16 31.06 -15.68
N ASP A 219 13.82 31.15 -15.71
CA ASP A 219 12.96 31.07 -16.92
C ASP A 219 12.16 29.78 -17.20
N ILE A 220 12.10 28.80 -16.29
CA ILE A 220 11.07 27.71 -16.40
C ILE A 220 9.73 28.14 -15.78
N CYS A 221 9.73 29.13 -14.88
CA CYS A 221 8.54 29.58 -14.15
C CYS A 221 7.65 30.57 -14.96
N GLN A 222 8.20 31.25 -15.97
CA GLN A 222 7.41 32.17 -16.80
C GLN A 222 6.70 31.44 -17.95
N GLN A 223 7.30 30.38 -18.49
CA GLN A 223 6.68 29.58 -19.55
C GLN A 223 5.49 28.73 -19.05
N THR A 224 5.47 28.38 -17.75
CA THR A 224 4.31 27.73 -17.13
C THR A 224 3.15 28.70 -16.89
N GLN A 225 3.39 30.01 -16.80
CA GLN A 225 2.33 31.00 -16.57
C GLN A 225 1.70 31.52 -17.88
N GLU A 226 2.39 31.45 -19.01
CA GLU A 226 1.81 31.79 -20.31
C GLU A 226 0.98 30.65 -20.91
N ILE A 227 1.33 29.38 -20.65
CA ILE A 227 0.49 28.21 -21.02
C ILE A 227 -0.83 28.19 -20.22
N ILE A 228 -0.86 28.84 -19.05
CA ILE A 228 -2.08 29.05 -18.24
C ILE A 228 -3.02 30.10 -18.86
N LYS A 229 -2.60 30.88 -19.87
CA LYS A 229 -3.48 31.90 -20.50
C LYS A 229 -4.28 31.41 -21.70
N GLU A 230 -4.00 30.21 -22.21
CA GLU A 230 -4.78 29.54 -23.26
C GLU A 230 -5.74 28.48 -22.71
N TYR A 231 -6.22 28.65 -21.48
CA TYR A 231 -7.41 27.91 -21.02
C TYR A 231 -8.64 28.36 -21.83
N LYS A 232 -8.79 27.79 -23.03
CA LYS A 232 -10.12 27.37 -23.47
C LYS A 232 -10.63 26.46 -22.36
N THR A 233 -11.42 27.03 -21.47
CA THR A 233 -12.43 26.28 -20.71
C THR A 233 -13.14 25.39 -21.71
N PHE A 234 -12.75 24.11 -21.77
CA PHE A 234 -13.55 23.07 -22.40
C PHE A 234 -14.89 23.13 -21.67
N ASN A 235 -15.86 23.82 -22.26
CA ASN A 235 -17.23 23.87 -21.78
C ASN A 235 -17.86 22.52 -22.11
N LEU A 236 -17.41 21.49 -21.40
CA LEU A 236 -17.95 20.14 -21.43
C LEU A 236 -19.32 20.23 -20.77
N LYS A 237 -20.34 20.49 -21.58
CA LYS A 237 -21.73 20.28 -21.18
C LYS A 237 -22.14 18.92 -21.76
N PRO A 238 -22.72 18.04 -20.93
CA PRO A 238 -23.38 16.84 -21.46
C PRO A 238 -24.38 17.27 -22.53
N VAL A 239 -24.30 16.66 -23.71
CA VAL A 239 -25.18 16.98 -24.86
C VAL A 239 -26.65 16.62 -24.53
N THR A 240 -26.85 15.69 -23.60
CA THR A 240 -28.15 15.23 -23.11
C THR A 240 -28.24 15.39 -21.59
N ALA A 241 -29.44 15.74 -21.08
CA ALA A 241 -29.70 15.77 -19.63
C ALA A 241 -29.62 14.37 -18.99
N GLU A 242 -29.75 13.32 -19.80
CA GLU A 242 -29.61 11.93 -19.40
C GLU A 242 -28.20 11.42 -19.66
N LYS A 243 -27.64 10.71 -18.67
CA LYS A 243 -26.34 10.06 -18.77
C LYS A 243 -26.46 8.79 -19.61
N LEU A 244 -25.42 8.52 -20.41
CA LEU A 244 -25.33 7.31 -21.21
C LEU A 244 -24.97 6.08 -20.33
N PRO A 245 -25.26 4.85 -20.77
CA PRO A 245 -24.88 3.64 -20.03
C PRO A 245 -23.36 3.54 -19.81
N GLY A 246 -22.91 3.01 -18.66
CA GLY A 246 -21.48 2.77 -18.42
C GLY A 246 -20.87 1.71 -19.35
N GLU A 247 -21.70 0.84 -19.90
CA GLU A 247 -21.35 -0.18 -20.89
C GLU A 247 -21.12 0.40 -22.28
N THR A 248 -21.39 1.70 -22.50
CA THR A 248 -21.06 2.37 -23.75
C THR A 248 -19.58 2.15 -24.08
N HIS A 249 -19.35 1.72 -25.32
CA HIS A 249 -18.01 1.40 -25.79
C HIS A 249 -17.19 2.69 -26.00
N VAL A 250 -15.89 2.67 -25.68
CA VAL A 250 -14.96 3.82 -25.71
C VAL A 250 -14.87 4.48 -27.10
N LYS A 251 -15.12 3.72 -28.16
CA LYS A 251 -15.20 4.23 -29.55
C LYS A 251 -16.39 5.17 -29.77
N CYS A 252 -17.45 5.01 -28.99
CA CYS A 252 -18.68 5.80 -29.04
C CYS A 252 -18.71 6.86 -27.93
N MET A 253 -17.54 7.22 -27.41
CA MET A 253 -17.41 8.28 -26.42
C MET A 253 -17.80 9.63 -27.02
N ASP A 254 -18.42 10.50 -26.21
CA ASP A 254 -18.67 11.89 -26.57
C ASP A 254 -17.37 12.57 -27.06
N GLU A 255 -17.44 13.24 -28.21
CA GLU A 255 -16.25 13.76 -28.90
C GLU A 255 -15.54 14.88 -28.12
N ASP A 256 -16.28 15.71 -27.39
CA ASP A 256 -15.67 16.78 -26.60
C ASP A 256 -15.01 16.20 -25.34
N LEU A 257 -15.67 15.24 -24.68
CA LEU A 257 -15.07 14.50 -23.58
C LEU A 257 -13.81 13.74 -24.02
N LYS A 258 -13.86 13.11 -25.20
CA LYS A 258 -12.73 12.36 -25.77
C LYS A 258 -11.54 13.26 -26.03
N LYS A 259 -11.72 14.41 -26.67
CA LYS A 259 -10.65 15.39 -26.89
C LYS A 259 -10.05 15.88 -25.57
N TYR A 260 -10.89 16.16 -24.59
CA TYR A 260 -10.44 16.57 -23.26
C TYR A 260 -9.60 15.49 -22.57
N LEU A 261 -10.07 14.24 -22.57
CA LEU A 261 -9.33 13.12 -21.98
C LEU A 261 -8.02 12.84 -22.70
N ILE A 262 -8.00 12.90 -24.04
CA ILE A 262 -6.78 12.75 -24.84
C ILE A 262 -5.78 13.83 -24.45
N HIS A 263 -6.21 15.08 -24.38
CA HIS A 263 -5.33 16.20 -24.00
C HIS A 263 -4.73 16.00 -22.61
N GLU A 264 -5.57 15.77 -21.59
CA GLU A 264 -5.14 15.69 -20.19
C GLU A 264 -4.28 14.46 -19.87
N LEU A 265 -4.60 13.29 -20.43
CA LEU A 265 -3.84 12.06 -20.16
C LEU A 265 -2.57 11.94 -21.00
N SER A 266 -2.48 12.69 -22.11
CA SER A 266 -1.25 12.79 -22.92
C SER A 266 -0.16 13.60 -22.25
N LEU A 267 -0.50 14.42 -21.25
CA LEU A 267 0.48 15.18 -20.47
C LEU A 267 1.42 14.24 -19.72
N TYR A 268 2.72 14.43 -19.92
CA TYR A 268 3.73 13.61 -19.28
C TYR A 268 3.80 13.88 -17.78
N LYS A 269 3.63 12.84 -16.97
CA LYS A 269 3.75 12.94 -15.50
C LYS A 269 5.01 12.24 -15.02
N ALA A 270 5.72 12.89 -14.09
CA ALA A 270 6.98 12.36 -13.56
C ALA A 270 6.82 10.99 -12.86
N ASN A 271 5.65 10.75 -12.24
CA ASN A 271 5.32 9.51 -11.55
C ASN A 271 4.86 8.36 -12.47
N GLY A 272 4.75 8.58 -13.78
CA GLY A 272 4.26 7.56 -14.72
C GLY A 272 2.74 7.37 -14.74
N ALA A 273 1.97 8.12 -13.95
CA ALA A 273 0.51 8.04 -13.88
C ALA A 273 -0.18 8.79 -15.04
N ASP A 274 0.21 8.48 -16.26
CA ASP A 274 -0.28 9.07 -17.50
C ASP A 274 -0.68 7.98 -18.52
N TRP A 275 -0.78 8.34 -19.80
CA TRP A 275 -1.09 7.43 -20.90
C TRP A 275 -0.24 6.15 -20.92
N ARG A 276 0.98 6.14 -20.36
CA ARG A 276 1.85 4.96 -20.31
C ARG A 276 1.26 3.88 -19.41
N LEU A 277 0.89 4.26 -18.20
CA LEU A 277 0.28 3.34 -17.23
C LEU A 277 -1.07 2.83 -17.74
N LEU A 278 -1.87 3.71 -18.37
CA LEU A 278 -3.15 3.30 -18.94
C LEU A 278 -2.94 2.35 -20.13
N GLY A 279 -1.98 2.65 -21.02
CA GLY A 279 -1.60 1.79 -22.14
C GLY A 279 -1.18 0.40 -21.69
N GLU A 280 -0.34 0.32 -20.65
CA GLU A 280 0.08 -0.96 -20.07
C GLU A 280 -1.13 -1.75 -19.54
N ARG A 281 -2.04 -1.11 -18.81
CA ARG A 281 -3.24 -1.76 -18.24
C ARG A 281 -4.23 -2.29 -19.26
N VAL A 282 -4.36 -1.58 -20.37
CA VAL A 282 -5.21 -2.03 -21.46
C VAL A 282 -4.50 -3.06 -22.35
N GLY A 283 -3.27 -3.45 -22.02
CA GLY A 283 -2.52 -4.56 -22.62
C GLY A 283 -1.69 -4.19 -23.84
N ILE A 284 -1.36 -2.91 -23.99
CA ILE A 284 -0.42 -2.46 -25.03
C ILE A 284 0.98 -2.93 -24.61
N PRO A 285 1.73 -3.62 -25.50
CA PRO A 285 3.06 -4.10 -25.18
C PRO A 285 4.01 -2.98 -24.74
N ALA A 286 4.86 -3.28 -23.77
CA ALA A 286 5.81 -2.30 -23.23
C ALA A 286 6.74 -1.78 -24.33
N GLU A 287 7.09 -2.60 -25.31
CA GLU A 287 7.91 -2.23 -26.47
C GLU A 287 7.24 -1.13 -27.29
N THR A 288 5.92 -1.26 -27.54
CA THR A 288 5.12 -0.27 -28.27
C THR A 288 5.04 1.05 -27.52
N ILE A 289 4.81 0.99 -26.19
CA ILE A 289 4.78 2.20 -25.34
C ILE A 289 6.15 2.91 -25.37
N GLN A 290 7.25 2.15 -25.31
CA GLN A 290 8.61 2.70 -25.41
C GLN A 290 8.88 3.29 -26.80
N GLN A 291 8.36 2.68 -27.88
CA GLN A 291 8.46 3.24 -29.23
C GLN A 291 7.75 4.58 -29.33
N TRP A 292 6.50 4.70 -28.85
CA TRP A 292 5.76 5.97 -28.85
C TRP A 292 6.47 7.04 -28.03
N LYS A 293 7.09 6.66 -26.91
CA LYS A 293 7.94 7.56 -26.12
C LYS A 293 9.17 8.03 -26.90
N LYS A 294 9.87 7.13 -27.61
CA LYS A 294 11.05 7.46 -28.43
C LYS A 294 10.69 8.40 -29.58
N TRP A 295 9.54 8.16 -30.23
CA TRP A 295 9.06 8.97 -31.34
C TRP A 295 8.47 10.31 -30.92
N ARG A 296 8.27 10.55 -29.61
CA ARG A 296 7.66 11.78 -29.08
C ARG A 296 6.35 12.11 -29.79
N VAL A 297 5.50 11.08 -29.91
CA VAL A 297 4.20 11.20 -30.57
C VAL A 297 3.37 12.29 -29.89
N ASP A 298 2.74 13.16 -30.68
CA ASP A 298 1.78 14.13 -30.19
C ASP A 298 0.49 13.41 -29.81
N TYR A 299 -0.04 13.69 -28.61
CA TYR A 299 -1.25 13.06 -28.07
C TYR A 299 -1.24 11.51 -28.03
N PRO A 300 -0.26 10.88 -27.35
CA PRO A 300 -0.15 9.42 -27.29
C PRO A 300 -1.39 8.70 -26.74
N MET A 301 -2.24 9.40 -25.97
CA MET A 301 -3.49 8.83 -25.47
C MET A 301 -4.49 8.50 -26.59
N GLU A 302 -4.44 9.20 -27.73
CA GLU A 302 -5.28 8.89 -28.88
C GLU A 302 -5.00 7.48 -29.41
N TYR A 303 -3.72 7.13 -29.53
CA TYR A 303 -3.27 5.80 -29.95
C TYR A 303 -3.63 4.72 -28.92
N VAL A 304 -3.58 5.06 -27.63
CA VAL A 304 -4.06 4.17 -26.56
C VAL A 304 -5.55 3.88 -26.74
N PHE A 305 -6.39 4.90 -26.93
CA PHE A 305 -7.82 4.70 -27.16
C PHE A 305 -8.10 3.94 -28.46
N GLN A 306 -7.40 4.25 -29.54
CA GLN A 306 -7.56 3.55 -30.81
C GLN A 306 -7.24 2.06 -30.67
N THR A 307 -6.14 1.73 -30.00
CA THR A 307 -5.73 0.33 -29.77
C THR A 307 -6.70 -0.38 -28.84
N TRP A 308 -7.05 0.25 -27.71
CA TRP A 308 -7.95 -0.33 -26.73
C TRP A 308 -9.37 -0.53 -27.28
N SER A 309 -9.86 0.36 -28.15
CA SER A 309 -11.17 0.25 -28.80
C SER A 309 -11.35 -0.95 -29.74
N GLN A 310 -10.34 -1.81 -29.88
CA GLN A 310 -10.45 -3.10 -30.55
C GLN A 310 -10.89 -4.22 -29.59
N SER A 311 -10.82 -4.00 -28.28
CA SER A 311 -11.26 -4.94 -27.25
C SER A 311 -12.74 -4.77 -26.96
N ALA A 312 -13.49 -5.87 -26.87
CA ALA A 312 -14.90 -5.85 -26.48
C ALA A 312 -15.11 -5.33 -25.04
N GLY A 313 -14.08 -5.38 -24.20
CA GLY A 313 -14.10 -4.87 -22.83
C GLY A 313 -13.81 -3.37 -22.70
N ALA A 314 -13.61 -2.65 -23.81
CA ALA A 314 -13.30 -1.21 -23.80
C ALA A 314 -14.56 -0.37 -23.57
N SER A 315 -15.05 -0.34 -22.34
CA SER A 315 -16.24 0.42 -21.92
C SER A 315 -15.89 1.66 -21.11
N MET A 316 -16.83 2.62 -21.05
CA MET A 316 -16.70 3.83 -20.24
C MET A 316 -16.61 3.50 -18.74
N ARG A 317 -17.28 2.45 -18.27
CA ARG A 317 -17.18 1.92 -16.90
C ARG A 317 -15.75 1.45 -16.60
N MET A 318 -15.13 0.73 -17.53
CA MET A 318 -13.75 0.27 -17.37
C MET A 318 -12.76 1.45 -17.39
N LEU A 319 -13.01 2.44 -18.25
CA LEU A 319 -12.20 3.68 -18.28
C LEU A 319 -12.31 4.42 -16.94
N HIS A 320 -13.52 4.62 -16.45
CA HIS A 320 -13.78 5.24 -15.15
C HIS A 320 -13.01 4.51 -14.04
N ARG A 321 -13.08 3.18 -14.02
CA ARG A 321 -12.38 2.34 -13.03
C ARG A 321 -10.86 2.51 -13.08
N HIS A 322 -10.27 2.57 -14.27
CA HIS A 322 -8.86 2.88 -14.42
C HIS A 322 -8.50 4.29 -13.95
N LEU A 323 -9.35 5.29 -14.19
CA LEU A 323 -9.13 6.69 -13.78
C LEU A 323 -9.20 6.88 -12.26
N VAL A 324 -10.15 6.25 -11.57
CA VAL A 324 -10.28 6.31 -10.10
C VAL A 324 -9.22 5.49 -9.36
N SER A 325 -8.50 4.64 -10.09
CA SER A 325 -7.60 3.66 -9.49
C SER A 325 -6.48 4.28 -8.64
N PRO A 326 -6.00 3.59 -7.58
CA PRO A 326 -4.99 4.11 -6.67
C PRO A 326 -3.65 4.48 -7.31
N GLN A 327 -3.34 3.95 -8.49
CA GLN A 327 -2.06 4.19 -9.16
C GLN A 327 -2.16 5.35 -10.17
N LEU A 328 -3.32 5.53 -10.82
CA LEU A 328 -3.53 6.62 -11.79
C LEU A 328 -4.03 7.91 -11.10
N ARG A 329 -4.95 7.78 -10.14
CA ARG A 329 -5.53 8.87 -9.33
C ARG A 329 -6.01 10.08 -10.13
N CYS A 330 -6.56 9.84 -11.32
CA CYS A 330 -7.12 10.88 -12.18
C CYS A 330 -8.58 11.21 -11.79
N ILE A 331 -8.80 11.54 -10.52
CA ILE A 331 -10.14 11.69 -9.91
C ILE A 331 -10.96 12.77 -10.62
N LEU A 332 -10.34 13.87 -11.07
CA LEU A 332 -11.03 14.93 -11.80
C LEU A 332 -11.55 14.42 -13.15
N LEU A 333 -10.76 13.65 -13.89
CA LEU A 333 -11.16 13.05 -15.16
C LEU A 333 -12.24 11.99 -14.95
N ALA A 334 -12.11 11.18 -13.89
CA ALA A 334 -13.13 10.20 -13.51
C ALA A 334 -14.48 10.88 -13.24
N LYS A 335 -14.47 11.96 -12.47
CA LYS A 335 -15.67 12.76 -12.21
C LYS A 335 -16.28 13.29 -13.51
N ARG A 336 -15.46 13.77 -14.45
CA ARG A 336 -15.95 14.19 -15.77
C ARG A 336 -16.57 13.06 -16.57
N VAL A 337 -16.01 11.86 -16.52
CA VAL A 337 -16.65 10.68 -17.13
C VAL A 337 -18.00 10.37 -16.46
N SER A 338 -18.07 10.45 -15.13
CA SER A 338 -19.31 10.24 -14.37
C SER A 338 -20.40 11.29 -14.65
N ASP A 339 -20.03 12.49 -15.12
CA ASP A 339 -20.99 13.53 -15.53
C ASP A 339 -21.74 13.11 -16.81
N PHE A 340 -21.13 12.29 -17.68
CA PHE A 340 -21.67 11.87 -18.98
C PHE A 340 -22.22 10.44 -18.99
N TYR A 341 -21.74 9.56 -18.11
CA TYR A 341 -22.04 8.12 -18.13
C TYR A 341 -22.42 7.56 -16.74
N HIS A 342 -23.25 6.52 -16.71
CA HIS A 342 -23.59 5.74 -15.53
C HIS A 342 -22.50 4.71 -15.19
N VAL A 343 -21.43 5.17 -14.54
CA VAL A 343 -20.20 4.39 -14.28
C VAL A 343 -19.92 4.10 -12.80
N ASP A 344 -20.79 4.61 -11.92
CA ASP A 344 -20.76 4.37 -10.48
C ASP A 344 -21.19 2.93 -10.11
#